data_AF-A0A067L038-F1
#
_entry.id   AF-A0A067L038-F1
#
_cell.length_a   1.000
_cell.length_b   1.000
_cell.length_c   1.000
_cell.angle_alpha   90.00
_cell.angle_beta   90.00
_cell.angle_gamma   90.00
#
_symmetry.space_group_name_H-M   'P 1'
#
loop_
_entity.id
_entity.type
_entity.pdbx_description
1 polymer ?
#
loop_
_entity_poly.entity_id
_entity_poly.type
_entity_poly.pdbx_seq_one_letter_code
_entity_poly.pdbx_strand_id
1 'polypeptide(L)'
;MITGGYESECCQVYTITRRRAFDECLDRMGFEKTSIDEVQKMQWEALENVIPAWIKTFKDCANIYFSKERDLAKAVFSDCPSISSCLFSNLVRGVMIQLLNFTEGIAMVKRSTEKLFKFLDMYETLRDSITAMDGLLPEECEIELKTELNMAKTTIGEATISIFCELENSIKSDTGKTPVPGGAVHPLTRYTMNYSKYACEYMATLEQVFKLHSKIERADSSSRSNFEGETTQGYNHNPPPENRSPFSVQMMAVMDLLE
;
A
#
# COMPACT_ATOMS: atom_id res chain seq x y z
N MET A 1 -36.78 -21.52 -3.51
CA MET A 1 -35.75 -21.93 -4.49
C MET A 1 -34.87 -23.03 -3.92
N ILE A 2 -34.21 -22.81 -2.79
CA ILE A 2 -33.30 -23.79 -2.15
C ILE A 2 -34.03 -25.10 -1.78
N THR A 3 -35.14 -25.04 -1.04
CA THR A 3 -35.96 -26.22 -0.69
C THR A 3 -36.55 -26.95 -1.91
N GLY A 4 -36.61 -26.27 -3.06
CA GLY A 4 -37.06 -26.84 -4.33
C GLY A 4 -35.94 -27.47 -5.17
N GLY A 5 -34.70 -27.56 -4.65
CA GLY A 5 -33.55 -28.15 -5.33
C GLY A 5 -32.79 -27.20 -6.26
N TYR A 6 -33.16 -25.91 -6.32
CA TYR A 6 -32.54 -24.89 -7.17
C TYR A 6 -31.53 -24.01 -6.41
N GLU A 7 -30.73 -24.64 -5.54
CA GLU A 7 -29.74 -23.92 -4.72
C GLU A 7 -28.68 -23.25 -5.59
N SER A 8 -28.10 -24.00 -6.53
CA SER A 8 -27.03 -23.52 -7.41
C SER A 8 -27.47 -22.29 -8.21
N GLU A 9 -28.64 -22.36 -8.85
CA GLU A 9 -29.20 -21.27 -9.65
C GLU A 9 -29.52 -20.05 -8.79
N CYS A 10 -30.03 -20.26 -7.57
CA CYS A 10 -30.29 -19.19 -6.62
C CYS A 10 -28.99 -18.45 -6.24
N CYS A 11 -27.95 -19.20 -5.88
CA CYS A 11 -26.62 -18.69 -5.54
C CYS A 11 -25.97 -17.95 -6.72
N GLN A 12 -26.10 -18.48 -7.95
CA GLN A 12 -25.57 -17.85 -9.15
C GLN A 12 -26.26 -16.51 -9.44
N VAL A 13 -27.59 -16.48 -9.42
CA VAL A 13 -28.36 -15.25 -9.65
C VAL A 13 -28.03 -14.19 -8.59
N TYR A 14 -27.94 -14.59 -7.32
CA TYR A 14 -27.51 -13.70 -6.25
C TYR A 14 -26.12 -13.13 -6.53
N THR A 15 -25.14 -13.99 -6.80
CA THR A 15 -23.74 -13.58 -7.05
C THR A 15 -23.63 -12.60 -8.21
N ILE A 16 -24.26 -12.89 -9.35
CA ILE A 16 -24.23 -12.03 -10.54
C ILE A 16 -24.88 -10.68 -10.24
N THR A 17 -26.04 -10.69 -9.59
CA THR A 17 -26.79 -9.47 -9.27
C THR A 17 -26.01 -8.58 -8.30
N ARG A 18 -25.45 -9.17 -7.23
CA ARG A 18 -24.69 -8.40 -6.23
C ARG A 18 -23.37 -7.89 -6.78
N ARG A 19 -22.66 -8.69 -7.59
CA ARG A 19 -21.44 -8.24 -8.27
C ARG A 19 -21.71 -7.03 -9.15
N ARG A 20 -22.73 -7.10 -10.01
CA ARG A 20 -23.13 -5.98 -10.86
C ARG A 20 -23.49 -4.73 -10.04
N ALA A 21 -24.24 -4.89 -8.95
CA ALA A 21 -24.59 -3.78 -8.08
C ALA A 21 -23.36 -3.14 -7.41
N PHE A 22 -22.35 -3.94 -7.08
CA PHE A 22 -21.07 -3.43 -6.58
C PHE A 22 -20.28 -2.72 -7.67
N ASP A 23 -20.18 -3.28 -8.88
CA ASP A 23 -19.51 -2.63 -10.02
C ASP A 23 -20.13 -1.24 -10.29
N GLU A 24 -21.47 -1.15 -10.36
CA GLU A 24 -22.19 0.12 -10.53
C GLU A 24 -22.00 1.10 -9.35
N CYS A 25 -21.68 0.59 -8.15
CA CYS A 25 -21.37 1.40 -6.98
C CYS A 25 -19.94 1.95 -7.05
N LEU A 26 -18.97 1.12 -7.45
CA LEU A 26 -17.57 1.50 -7.64
C LEU A 26 -17.45 2.60 -8.72
N ASP A 27 -18.12 2.41 -9.85
CA ASP A 27 -18.15 3.41 -10.93
C ASP A 27 -18.71 4.75 -10.44
N ARG A 28 -19.77 4.72 -9.62
CA ARG A 28 -20.37 5.94 -9.03
C ARG A 28 -19.46 6.64 -8.03
N MET A 29 -18.58 5.89 -7.36
CA MET A 29 -17.56 6.44 -6.48
C MET A 29 -16.35 6.99 -7.25
N GLY A 30 -16.33 6.85 -8.58
CA GLY A 30 -15.26 7.32 -9.45
C GLY A 30 -14.10 6.35 -9.56
N PHE A 31 -14.31 5.07 -9.19
CA PHE A 31 -13.31 4.02 -9.34
C PHE A 31 -13.79 3.00 -10.37
N GLU A 32 -13.30 3.16 -11.59
CA GLU A 32 -13.57 2.24 -12.69
C GLU A 32 -12.66 1.01 -12.61
N LYS A 33 -13.12 -0.10 -13.17
CA LYS A 33 -12.32 -1.32 -13.26
C LYS A 33 -11.16 -1.13 -14.24
N THR A 34 -9.96 -1.04 -13.71
CA THR A 34 -8.70 -0.97 -14.49
C THR A 34 -7.87 -2.22 -14.28
N SER A 35 -7.25 -2.72 -15.36
CA SER A 35 -6.21 -3.75 -15.28
C SER A 35 -4.88 -3.18 -14.80
N ILE A 36 -3.99 -4.06 -14.32
CA ILE A 36 -2.64 -3.68 -13.86
C ILE A 36 -1.86 -2.98 -14.99
N ASP A 37 -1.93 -3.51 -16.21
CA ASP A 37 -1.25 -2.97 -17.39
C ASP A 37 -1.77 -1.58 -17.80
N GLU A 38 -3.08 -1.35 -17.70
CA GLU A 38 -3.68 -0.04 -17.94
C GLU A 38 -3.17 0.99 -16.92
N VAL A 39 -3.19 0.65 -15.62
CA VAL A 39 -2.70 1.52 -14.56
C VAL A 39 -1.21 1.85 -14.76
N GLN A 40 -0.40 0.85 -15.10
CA GLN A 40 1.04 1.05 -15.32
C GLN A 40 1.33 2.00 -16.50
N LYS A 41 0.48 1.99 -17.54
CA LYS A 41 0.63 2.82 -18.75
C LYS A 41 0.04 4.23 -18.61
N MET A 42 -0.76 4.49 -17.58
CA MET A 42 -1.33 5.81 -17.36
C MET A 42 -0.25 6.84 -17.03
N GLN A 43 -0.47 8.08 -17.50
CA GLN A 43 0.36 9.20 -17.10
C GLN A 43 0.13 9.53 -15.62
N TRP A 44 1.16 10.04 -14.95
CA TRP A 44 1.09 10.30 -13.51
C TRP A 44 -0.02 11.29 -13.16
N GLU A 45 -0.25 12.31 -13.98
CA GLU A 45 -1.27 13.33 -13.78
C GLU A 45 -2.68 12.72 -13.78
N ALA A 46 -2.91 11.67 -14.57
CA ALA A 46 -4.18 10.93 -14.54
C ALA A 46 -4.27 10.10 -13.25
N LEU A 47 -3.22 9.39 -12.88
CA LEU A 47 -3.17 8.57 -11.66
C LEU A 47 -3.36 9.42 -10.40
N GLU A 48 -2.80 10.62 -10.35
CA GLU A 48 -2.91 11.54 -9.23
C GLU A 48 -4.37 11.94 -8.93
N ASN A 49 -5.21 11.95 -9.97
CA ASN A 49 -6.66 12.19 -9.86
C ASN A 49 -7.44 10.93 -9.47
N VAL A 50 -6.98 9.74 -9.89
CA VAL A 50 -7.64 8.46 -9.60
C VAL A 50 -7.34 7.96 -8.18
N ILE A 51 -6.12 8.17 -7.66
CA ILE A 51 -5.70 7.69 -6.34
C ILE A 51 -6.64 8.18 -5.21
N PRO A 52 -7.07 9.46 -5.14
CA PRO A 52 -8.05 9.90 -4.15
C PRO A 52 -9.40 9.18 -4.25
N ALA A 53 -9.88 8.90 -5.47
CA ALA A 53 -11.11 8.15 -5.68
C ALA A 53 -10.96 6.68 -5.22
N TRP A 54 -9.80 6.06 -5.52
CA TRP A 54 -9.46 4.73 -5.00
C TRP A 54 -9.40 4.72 -3.47
N ILE A 55 -8.73 5.70 -2.84
CA ILE A 55 -8.63 5.81 -1.37
C ILE A 55 -10.01 5.87 -0.74
N LYS A 56 -10.87 6.76 -1.24
CA LYS A 56 -12.23 6.91 -0.73
C LYS A 56 -13.03 5.62 -0.91
N THR A 57 -12.99 5.04 -2.10
CA THR A 57 -13.70 3.80 -2.43
C THR A 57 -13.27 2.66 -1.53
N PHE A 58 -11.96 2.49 -1.32
CA PHE A 58 -11.42 1.45 -0.46
C PHE A 58 -11.90 1.61 0.99
N LYS A 59 -11.84 2.82 1.52
CA LYS A 59 -12.33 3.14 2.88
C LYS A 59 -13.82 2.89 3.01
N ASP A 60 -14.63 3.31 2.05
CA ASP A 60 -16.08 3.09 2.08
C ASP A 60 -16.42 1.59 1.98
N CYS A 61 -15.68 0.82 1.17
CA CYS A 61 -15.82 -0.63 1.09
C CYS A 61 -15.55 -1.31 2.43
N ALA A 62 -14.38 -1.04 3.02
CA ALA A 62 -13.96 -1.65 4.28
C ALA A 62 -14.87 -1.27 5.45
N ASN A 63 -15.26 0.00 5.56
CA ASN A 63 -15.99 0.50 6.75
C ASN A 63 -17.51 0.41 6.63
N ILE A 64 -18.07 0.39 5.41
CA ILE A 64 -19.52 0.55 5.21
C ILE A 64 -20.10 -0.59 4.37
N TYR A 65 -19.61 -0.77 3.13
CA TYR A 65 -20.30 -1.64 2.18
C TYR A 65 -20.18 -3.12 2.51
N PHE A 66 -19.03 -3.60 2.97
CA PHE A 66 -18.88 -5.01 3.35
C PHE A 66 -19.77 -5.39 4.52
N SER A 67 -19.89 -4.54 5.54
CA SER A 67 -20.82 -4.78 6.66
C SER A 67 -22.27 -4.86 6.18
N LYS A 68 -22.71 -3.91 5.33
CA LYS A 68 -24.07 -3.90 4.77
C LYS A 68 -24.35 -5.12 3.90
N GLU A 69 -23.37 -5.55 3.10
CA GLU A 69 -23.52 -6.72 2.23
C GLU A 69 -23.60 -8.02 3.03
N ARG A 70 -22.82 -8.13 4.11
CA ARG A 70 -22.91 -9.25 5.05
C ARG A 70 -24.31 -9.37 5.65
N ASP A 71 -24.87 -8.25 6.08
CA ASP A 71 -26.19 -8.21 6.69
C ASP A 71 -27.30 -8.52 5.68
N LEU A 72 -27.15 -8.05 4.43
CA LEU A 72 -28.04 -8.41 3.32
C LEU A 72 -27.98 -9.91 3.01
N ALA A 73 -26.78 -10.48 2.88
CA ALA A 73 -26.61 -11.91 2.61
C ALA A 73 -27.25 -12.76 3.71
N LYS A 74 -27.08 -12.37 4.98
CA LYS A 74 -27.72 -13.03 6.13
C LYS A 74 -29.24 -12.93 6.08
N ALA A 75 -29.79 -11.79 5.67
CA ALA A 75 -31.23 -11.62 5.56
C ALA A 75 -31.83 -12.45 4.41
N VAL A 76 -31.15 -12.55 3.28
CA VAL A 76 -31.63 -13.32 2.10
C VAL A 76 -31.53 -14.82 2.34
N PHE A 77 -30.49 -15.28 3.03
CA PHE A 77 -30.21 -16.70 3.29
C PHE A 77 -30.30 -17.03 4.79
N SER A 78 -31.31 -16.50 5.49
CA SER A 78 -31.48 -16.65 6.94
C SER A 78 -31.48 -18.11 7.40
N ASP A 79 -32.08 -18.99 6.59
CA ASP A 79 -32.22 -20.41 6.88
C ASP A 79 -31.00 -21.23 6.44
N CYS A 80 -30.04 -20.60 5.76
CA CYS A 80 -28.82 -21.24 5.22
C CYS A 80 -27.57 -20.40 5.51
N PRO A 81 -27.09 -20.33 6.77
CA PRO A 81 -25.96 -19.47 7.15
C PRO A 81 -24.64 -19.79 6.44
N SER A 82 -24.40 -21.06 6.10
CA SER A 82 -23.22 -21.49 5.34
C SER A 82 -23.20 -20.90 3.93
N ILE A 83 -24.35 -20.93 3.24
CA ILE A 83 -24.54 -20.33 1.91
C ILE A 83 -24.36 -18.81 1.99
N SER A 84 -25.01 -18.16 2.97
CA SER A 84 -24.84 -16.72 3.22
C SER A 84 -23.37 -16.33 3.35
N SER A 85 -22.64 -17.05 4.20
CA SER A 85 -21.24 -16.78 4.50
C SER A 85 -20.36 -16.97 3.26
N CYS A 86 -20.55 -18.08 2.53
CA CYS A 86 -19.82 -18.37 1.31
C CYS A 86 -20.04 -17.31 0.22
N LEU A 87 -21.29 -16.92 -0.04
CA LEU A 87 -21.62 -15.91 -1.04
C LEU A 87 -21.04 -14.54 -0.69
N PHE A 88 -21.13 -14.14 0.58
CA PHE A 88 -20.53 -12.90 1.07
C PHE A 88 -19.01 -12.89 0.88
N SER A 89 -18.30 -13.93 1.35
CA SER A 89 -16.84 -14.03 1.23
C SER A 89 -16.37 -14.00 -0.23
N ASN A 90 -17.09 -14.70 -1.12
CA ASN A 90 -16.76 -14.71 -2.55
C ASN A 90 -16.93 -13.33 -3.21
N LEU A 91 -17.93 -12.56 -2.77
CA LEU A 91 -18.15 -11.20 -3.25
C LEU A 91 -17.06 -10.24 -2.76
N VAL A 92 -16.74 -10.26 -1.46
CA VAL A 92 -15.66 -9.46 -0.88
C VAL A 92 -14.34 -9.77 -1.57
N ARG A 93 -14.00 -11.05 -1.76
CA ARG A 93 -12.78 -11.46 -2.47
C ARG A 93 -12.72 -10.88 -3.89
N GLY A 94 -13.84 -10.92 -4.63
CA GLY A 94 -13.91 -10.34 -5.97
C GLY A 94 -13.65 -8.83 -6.00
N VAL A 95 -14.26 -8.08 -5.08
CA VAL A 95 -14.07 -6.62 -4.97
C VAL A 95 -12.64 -6.29 -4.53
N MET A 96 -12.10 -7.05 -3.58
CA MET A 96 -10.75 -6.85 -3.07
C MET A 96 -9.68 -7.11 -4.13
N ILE A 97 -9.83 -8.14 -4.96
CA ILE A 97 -8.93 -8.38 -6.10
C ILE A 97 -8.89 -7.14 -7.02
N GLN A 98 -10.05 -6.56 -7.34
CA GLN A 98 -10.11 -5.37 -8.19
C GLN A 98 -9.40 -4.17 -7.56
N LEU A 99 -9.62 -3.92 -6.26
CA LEU A 99 -8.97 -2.83 -5.54
C LEU A 99 -7.46 -3.03 -5.41
N LEU A 100 -7.00 -4.26 -5.19
CA LEU A 100 -5.58 -4.58 -5.02
C LEU A 100 -4.80 -4.60 -6.34
N ASN A 101 -5.43 -4.98 -7.45
CA ASN A 101 -4.85 -4.87 -8.79
C ASN A 101 -4.44 -3.42 -9.11
N PHE A 102 -5.22 -2.43 -8.67
CA PHE A 102 -4.85 -1.02 -8.82
C PHE A 102 -3.58 -0.69 -8.02
N THR A 103 -3.48 -1.16 -6.78
CA THR A 103 -2.28 -1.00 -5.94
C THR A 103 -1.05 -1.62 -6.59
N GLU A 104 -1.19 -2.82 -7.16
CA GLU A 104 -0.12 -3.52 -7.86
C GLU A 104 0.34 -2.73 -9.11
N GLY A 105 -0.60 -2.22 -9.90
CA GLY A 105 -0.30 -1.34 -11.04
C GLY A 105 0.44 -0.06 -10.61
N ILE A 106 0.00 0.61 -9.55
CA ILE A 106 0.67 1.80 -9.00
C ILE A 106 2.08 1.46 -8.53
N ALA A 107 2.28 0.32 -7.86
CA ALA A 107 3.59 -0.09 -7.42
C ALA A 107 4.57 -0.26 -8.60
N MET A 108 4.12 -0.63 -9.79
CA MET A 108 4.98 -0.78 -10.97
C MET A 108 5.30 0.55 -11.69
N VAL A 109 4.67 1.66 -11.31
CA VAL A 109 4.94 2.97 -11.91
C VAL A 109 6.36 3.42 -11.57
N LYS A 110 7.03 4.07 -12.54
CA LYS A 110 8.35 4.67 -12.36
C LYS A 110 8.37 5.55 -11.12
N ARG A 111 9.37 5.39 -10.26
CA ARG A 111 9.47 6.15 -9.02
C ARG A 111 9.96 7.57 -9.32
N SER A 112 9.48 8.50 -8.53
CA SER A 112 9.91 9.90 -8.51
C SER A 112 9.46 10.53 -7.20
N THR A 113 10.18 11.56 -6.77
CA THR A 113 9.95 12.22 -5.48
C THR A 113 8.57 12.87 -5.38
N GLU A 114 8.04 13.40 -6.48
CA GLU A 114 6.67 13.96 -6.54
C GLU A 114 5.56 12.95 -6.14
N LYS A 115 5.84 11.64 -6.25
CA LYS A 115 4.84 10.58 -6.01
C LYS A 115 4.72 10.18 -4.54
N LEU A 116 5.69 10.53 -3.71
CA LEU A 116 5.83 10.02 -2.34
C LEU A 116 4.53 10.11 -1.54
N PHE A 117 3.90 11.30 -1.52
CA PHE A 117 2.75 11.55 -0.64
C PHE A 117 1.54 10.70 -1.02
N LYS A 118 1.31 10.47 -2.32
CA LYS A 118 0.24 9.57 -2.77
C LYS A 118 0.51 8.12 -2.39
N PHE A 119 1.76 7.66 -2.48
CA PHE A 119 2.14 6.32 -2.01
C PHE A 119 1.92 6.17 -0.49
N LEU A 120 2.22 7.22 0.29
CA LEU A 120 1.97 7.24 1.73
C LEU A 120 0.47 7.22 2.05
N ASP A 121 -0.34 8.01 1.35
CA ASP A 121 -1.81 8.00 1.51
C ASP A 121 -2.40 6.60 1.23
N MET A 122 -1.87 5.91 0.20
CA MET A 122 -2.26 4.54 -0.12
C MET A 122 -1.80 3.56 0.96
N TYR A 123 -0.57 3.70 1.46
CA TYR A 123 -0.04 2.88 2.55
C TYR A 123 -0.91 2.97 3.81
N GLU A 124 -1.27 4.17 4.23
CA GLU A 124 -2.15 4.41 5.37
C GLU A 124 -3.53 3.80 5.15
N THR A 125 -4.08 3.96 3.95
CA THR A 125 -5.37 3.38 3.60
C THR A 125 -5.36 1.86 3.70
N LEU A 126 -4.31 1.19 3.19
CA LEU A 126 -4.15 -0.26 3.32
C LEU A 126 -3.97 -0.69 4.78
N ARG A 127 -3.14 0.02 5.54
CA ARG A 127 -2.90 -0.24 6.98
C ARG A 127 -4.21 -0.18 7.77
N ASP A 128 -4.95 0.91 7.61
CA ASP A 128 -6.15 1.17 8.41
C ASP A 128 -7.29 0.22 8.01
N SER A 129 -7.34 -0.17 6.74
CA SER A 129 -8.36 -1.10 6.23
C SER A 129 -8.16 -2.54 6.72
N ILE A 130 -6.93 -2.97 7.00
CA ILE A 130 -6.67 -4.29 7.61
C ILE A 130 -7.43 -4.40 8.93
N THR A 131 -7.34 -3.38 9.78
CA THR A 131 -8.04 -3.36 11.08
C THR A 131 -9.55 -3.14 10.92
N ALA A 132 -9.97 -2.30 9.96
CA ALA A 132 -11.39 -2.06 9.72
C ALA A 132 -12.18 -3.32 9.31
N MET A 133 -11.50 -4.31 8.72
CA MET A 133 -12.12 -5.55 8.25
C MET A 133 -12.03 -6.73 9.24
N ASP A 134 -11.49 -6.51 10.44
CA ASP A 134 -11.37 -7.55 11.47
C ASP A 134 -12.74 -8.15 11.83
N GLY A 135 -12.84 -9.47 11.79
CA GLY A 135 -14.07 -10.21 12.13
C GLY A 135 -15.25 -10.01 11.17
N LEU A 136 -15.04 -9.45 9.98
CA LEU A 136 -16.08 -9.37 8.95
C LEU A 136 -16.29 -10.72 8.24
N LEU A 137 -15.22 -11.49 8.05
CA LEU A 137 -15.17 -12.69 7.24
C LEU A 137 -14.98 -13.95 8.12
N PRO A 138 -15.27 -15.15 7.58
CA PRO A 138 -14.82 -16.39 8.19
C PRO A 138 -13.30 -16.43 8.33
N GLU A 139 -12.80 -17.12 9.35
CA GLU A 139 -11.38 -17.14 9.74
C GLU A 139 -10.43 -17.42 8.55
N GLU A 140 -10.70 -18.46 7.77
CA GLU A 140 -9.86 -18.82 6.61
C GLU A 140 -9.80 -17.69 5.55
N CYS A 141 -10.96 -17.10 5.22
CA CYS A 141 -11.04 -15.99 4.26
C CYS A 141 -10.42 -14.71 4.81
N GLU A 142 -10.53 -14.48 6.12
CA GLU A 142 -9.93 -13.33 6.81
C GLU A 142 -8.40 -13.41 6.79
N ILE A 143 -7.83 -14.60 7.02
CA ILE A 143 -6.38 -14.84 6.94
C ILE A 143 -5.86 -14.59 5.51
N GLU A 144 -6.53 -15.13 4.50
CA GLU A 144 -6.18 -14.91 3.08
C GLU A 144 -6.21 -13.41 2.77
N LEU A 145 -7.31 -12.73 3.09
CA LEU A 145 -7.48 -11.31 2.81
C LEU A 145 -6.43 -10.44 3.53
N LYS A 146 -6.16 -10.72 4.81
CA LYS A 146 -5.13 -10.02 5.57
C LYS A 146 -3.74 -10.23 4.97
N THR A 147 -3.46 -11.42 4.44
CA THR A 147 -2.20 -11.71 3.77
C THR A 147 -2.05 -10.83 2.52
N GLU A 148 -3.06 -10.82 1.65
CA GLU A 148 -3.07 -10.00 0.43
C GLU A 148 -2.93 -8.49 0.72
N LEU A 149 -3.66 -7.98 1.72
CA LEU A 149 -3.55 -6.58 2.15
C LEU A 149 -2.16 -6.24 2.69
N ASN A 150 -1.57 -7.13 3.49
CA ASN A 150 -0.23 -6.92 4.02
C ASN A 150 0.83 -6.97 2.94
N MET A 151 0.68 -7.85 1.93
CA MET A 151 1.56 -7.87 0.77
C MET A 151 1.47 -6.56 0.00
N ALA A 152 0.27 -6.13 -0.39
CA ALA A 152 0.07 -4.86 -1.11
C ALA A 152 0.61 -3.64 -0.32
N LYS A 153 0.37 -3.60 1.00
CA LYS A 153 0.92 -2.56 1.89
C LYS A 153 2.45 -2.58 1.90
N THR A 154 3.05 -3.77 1.96
CA THR A 154 4.51 -3.93 1.95
C THR A 154 5.09 -3.45 0.63
N THR A 155 4.50 -3.84 -0.50
CA THR A 155 4.93 -3.39 -1.83
C THR A 155 4.87 -1.87 -1.99
N ILE A 156 3.81 -1.20 -1.50
CA ILE A 156 3.75 0.27 -1.48
C ILE A 156 4.81 0.87 -0.54
N GLY A 157 5.11 0.21 0.57
CA GLY A 157 6.19 0.58 1.48
C GLY A 157 7.57 0.50 0.81
N GLU A 158 7.88 -0.60 0.13
CA GLU A 158 9.11 -0.75 -0.67
C GLU A 158 9.20 0.30 -1.78
N ALA A 159 8.05 0.65 -2.36
CA ALA A 159 8.02 1.71 -3.35
C ALA A 159 8.37 3.08 -2.77
N THR A 160 7.89 3.35 -1.56
CA THR A 160 8.25 4.52 -0.78
C THR A 160 9.75 4.55 -0.48
N ILE A 161 10.35 3.45 -0.03
CA ILE A 161 11.80 3.35 0.21
C ILE A 161 12.60 3.66 -1.07
N SER A 162 12.17 3.10 -2.20
CA SER A 162 12.82 3.32 -3.49
C SER A 162 12.82 4.80 -3.90
N ILE A 163 11.75 5.54 -3.59
CA ILE A 163 11.67 6.99 -3.86
C ILE A 163 12.72 7.76 -3.04
N PHE A 164 12.98 7.37 -1.79
CA PHE A 164 14.06 7.97 -0.99
C PHE A 164 15.44 7.67 -1.58
N CYS A 165 15.67 6.44 -2.06
CA CYS A 165 16.92 6.10 -2.75
C CYS A 165 17.12 6.94 -4.02
N GLU A 166 16.06 7.18 -4.80
CA GLU A 166 16.13 8.05 -5.97
C GLU A 166 16.40 9.51 -5.61
N LEU A 167 15.83 10.02 -4.51
CA LEU A 167 16.14 11.35 -4.01
C LEU A 167 17.64 11.49 -3.68
N GLU A 168 18.19 10.54 -2.93
CA GLU A 168 19.62 10.54 -2.62
C GLU A 168 20.50 10.51 -3.87
N ASN A 169 20.16 9.65 -4.82
CA ASN A 169 20.90 9.52 -6.07
C ASN A 169 20.82 10.81 -6.90
N SER A 170 19.65 11.45 -6.93
CA SER A 170 19.48 12.76 -7.56
C SER A 170 20.38 13.80 -6.93
N ILE A 171 20.47 13.84 -5.59
CA ILE A 171 21.33 14.78 -4.86
C ILE A 171 22.80 14.52 -5.19
N LYS A 172 23.28 13.29 -5.00
CA LYS A 172 24.67 12.88 -5.30
C LYS A 172 25.07 13.19 -6.75
N SER A 173 24.12 13.06 -7.68
CA SER A 173 24.39 13.30 -9.10
C SER A 173 24.50 14.78 -9.48
N ASP A 174 23.91 15.67 -8.69
CA ASP A 174 23.82 17.11 -8.95
C ASP A 174 24.91 17.90 -8.19
N THR A 175 25.33 17.40 -7.02
CA THR A 175 26.43 17.96 -6.23
C THR A 175 27.69 18.14 -7.09
N GLY A 176 28.08 19.40 -7.31
CA GLY A 176 29.28 19.79 -8.06
C GLY A 176 29.09 20.10 -9.56
N LYS A 177 27.90 19.90 -10.14
CA LYS A 177 27.66 20.16 -11.58
C LYS A 177 27.12 21.55 -11.89
N THR A 178 26.42 22.17 -10.95
CA THR A 178 25.68 23.42 -11.15
C THR A 178 26.22 24.51 -10.22
N PRO A 179 27.26 25.27 -10.64
CA PRO A 179 27.73 26.40 -9.87
C PRO A 179 26.66 27.48 -9.78
N VAL A 180 26.36 27.91 -8.55
CA VAL A 180 25.39 28.97 -8.26
C VAL A 180 26.10 30.33 -8.23
N PRO A 181 25.67 31.30 -9.06
CA PRO A 181 26.27 32.63 -9.06
C PRO A 181 26.18 33.28 -7.67
N GLY A 182 27.29 33.84 -7.19
CA GLY A 182 27.32 34.65 -5.97
C GLY A 182 27.13 33.90 -4.65
N GLY A 183 27.28 32.58 -4.62
CA GLY A 183 27.16 31.79 -3.38
C GLY A 183 25.73 31.68 -2.83
N ALA A 184 24.71 31.88 -3.68
CA ALA A 184 23.32 31.66 -3.32
C ALA A 184 23.03 30.19 -3.00
N VAL A 185 21.97 29.90 -2.24
CA VAL A 185 21.57 28.51 -1.93
C VAL A 185 21.21 27.75 -3.21
N HIS A 186 21.74 26.53 -3.34
CA HIS A 186 21.48 25.67 -4.49
C HIS A 186 19.97 25.35 -4.63
N PRO A 187 19.38 25.44 -5.85
CA PRO A 187 17.96 25.11 -6.06
C PRO A 187 17.57 23.72 -5.55
N LEU A 188 18.45 22.73 -5.74
CA LEU A 188 18.26 21.38 -5.22
C LEU A 188 18.22 21.35 -3.68
N THR A 189 19.12 22.06 -2.99
CA THR A 189 19.09 22.16 -1.52
C THR A 189 17.77 22.74 -1.03
N ARG A 190 17.27 23.80 -1.69
CA ARG A 190 15.95 24.36 -1.37
C ARG A 190 14.83 23.34 -1.61
N TYR A 191 14.87 22.61 -2.73
CA TYR A 191 13.90 21.57 -3.05
C TYR A 191 13.90 20.46 -1.99
N THR A 192 15.06 19.89 -1.68
CA THR A 192 15.22 18.81 -0.70
C THR A 192 14.77 19.26 0.70
N MET A 193 15.13 20.46 1.15
CA MET A 193 14.68 20.96 2.45
C MET A 193 13.15 21.11 2.52
N ASN A 194 12.53 21.63 1.46
CA ASN A 194 11.06 21.71 1.39
C ASN A 194 10.43 20.31 1.38
N TYR A 195 10.99 19.40 0.59
CA TYR A 195 10.53 18.01 0.50
C TYR A 195 10.59 17.30 1.85
N SER A 196 11.72 17.41 2.56
CA SER A 196 11.91 16.86 3.90
C SER A 196 10.91 17.43 4.90
N LYS A 197 10.62 18.73 4.84
CA LYS A 197 9.60 19.36 5.68
C LYS A 197 8.22 18.73 5.47
N TYR A 198 7.80 18.51 4.23
CA TYR A 198 6.51 17.86 3.94
C TYR A 198 6.53 16.37 4.32
N ALA A 199 7.64 15.67 4.11
CA ALA A 199 7.78 14.28 4.54
C ALA A 199 7.60 14.12 6.07
N CYS A 200 7.98 15.12 6.87
CA CYS A 200 7.75 15.11 8.31
C CYS A 200 6.26 15.09 8.70
N GLU A 201 5.33 15.54 7.85
CA GLU A 201 3.88 15.42 8.10
C GLU A 201 3.45 13.95 8.15
N TYR A 202 4.19 13.06 7.46
CA TYR A 202 3.98 11.61 7.43
C TYR A 202 4.96 10.85 8.32
N MET A 203 5.60 11.51 9.29
CA MET A 203 6.67 10.91 10.12
C MET A 203 6.27 9.56 10.73
N ALA A 204 5.07 9.45 11.29
CA ALA A 204 4.60 8.21 11.92
C ALA A 204 4.44 7.06 10.92
N THR A 205 4.03 7.36 9.69
CA THR A 205 3.85 6.38 8.62
C THR A 205 5.19 5.98 8.02
N LEU A 206 6.07 6.95 7.76
CA LEU A 206 7.42 6.70 7.29
C LEU A 206 8.21 5.84 8.28
N GLU A 207 8.09 6.10 9.57
CA GLU A 207 8.73 5.28 10.60
C GLU A 207 8.27 3.82 10.55
N GLN A 208 6.99 3.57 10.28
CA GLN A 208 6.47 2.21 10.08
C GLN A 208 7.05 1.56 8.83
N VAL A 209 7.09 2.30 7.71
CA VAL A 209 7.65 1.84 6.42
C VAL A 209 9.11 1.44 6.59
N PHE A 210 9.97 2.31 7.13
CA PHE A 210 11.39 2.05 7.32
C PHE A 210 11.64 0.93 8.34
N LYS A 211 10.85 0.88 9.42
CA LYS A 211 10.95 -0.22 10.40
C LYS A 211 10.59 -1.56 9.77
N LEU A 212 9.52 -1.63 8.97
CA LEU A 212 9.11 -2.84 8.27
C LEU A 212 10.20 -3.29 7.28
N HIS A 213 10.72 -2.37 6.48
CA HIS A 213 11.79 -2.66 5.53
C HIS A 213 13.04 -3.23 6.23
N SER A 214 13.48 -2.62 7.33
CA SER A 214 14.62 -3.10 8.10
C SER A 214 14.42 -4.50 8.73
N LYS A 215 13.17 -4.92 8.95
CA LYS A 215 12.87 -6.27 9.45
C LYS A 215 12.95 -7.29 8.32
N ILE A 216 12.46 -6.94 7.14
CA ILE A 216 12.52 -7.79 5.94
C ILE A 216 13.98 -8.02 5.55
N GLU A 217 14.81 -6.97 5.46
CA GLU A 217 16.23 -7.10 5.14
C GLU A 217 17.01 -7.99 6.13
N ARG A 218 16.69 -7.90 7.42
CA ARG A 218 17.28 -8.77 8.45
C ARG A 218 16.84 -10.22 8.30
N ALA A 219 15.56 -10.46 8.00
CA ALA A 219 15.05 -11.80 7.77
C ALA A 219 15.71 -12.44 6.54
N ASP A 220 15.86 -11.70 5.45
CA ASP A 220 16.54 -12.15 4.22
C ASP A 220 18.04 -12.38 4.41
N SER A 221 18.69 -11.58 5.27
CA SER A 221 20.09 -11.79 5.62
C SER A 221 20.29 -13.04 6.49
N SER A 222 19.37 -13.32 7.40
CA SER A 222 19.40 -14.51 8.26
C SER A 222 19.05 -15.82 7.53
N SER A 223 18.26 -15.74 6.46
CA SER A 223 17.97 -16.89 5.59
C SER A 223 19.12 -17.19 4.62
N ARG A 224 19.96 -16.18 4.30
CA ARG A 224 21.17 -16.32 3.47
C ARG A 224 22.41 -16.77 4.24
N SER A 225 22.48 -16.64 5.57
CA SER A 225 23.68 -16.91 6.37
C SER A 225 24.00 -18.41 6.63
N ASN A 226 23.46 -19.34 5.84
CA ASN A 226 23.77 -20.78 5.94
C ASN A 226 24.83 -21.27 4.92
N PHE A 227 25.53 -20.37 4.21
CA PHE A 227 26.69 -20.73 3.39
C PHE A 227 27.86 -19.75 3.62
N GLU A 228 28.85 -20.25 4.36
CA GLU A 228 30.31 -19.94 4.42
C GLU A 228 30.83 -18.51 4.68
N GLY A 229 31.81 -18.41 5.61
CA GLY A 229 33.02 -17.59 5.41
C GLY A 229 33.44 -16.64 6.54
N GLU A 230 34.63 -16.86 7.10
CA GLU A 230 35.31 -16.15 8.20
C GLU A 230 35.73 -14.67 7.98
N THR A 231 35.95 -13.98 9.12
CA THR A 231 36.82 -12.78 9.39
C THR A 231 36.35 -11.41 8.88
N THR A 232 36.43 -10.28 9.61
CA THR A 232 37.43 -9.80 10.59
C THR A 232 36.83 -8.66 11.43
N GLN A 233 37.16 -8.59 12.73
CA GLN A 233 36.79 -7.50 13.65
C GLN A 233 37.60 -6.21 13.39
N GLY A 234 36.91 -5.08 13.27
CA GLY A 234 37.49 -3.74 13.34
C GLY A 234 36.65 -2.86 14.27
N TYR A 235 37.17 -2.59 15.47
CA TYR A 235 36.56 -1.70 16.46
C TYR A 235 36.69 -0.24 15.99
N ASN A 236 35.57 0.46 15.82
CA ASN A 236 35.53 1.92 15.87
C ASN A 236 34.39 2.35 16.79
N HIS A 237 34.76 3.12 17.82
CA HIS A 237 33.87 3.67 18.83
C HIS A 237 32.91 4.69 18.19
N ASN A 238 31.67 4.26 17.98
CA ASN A 238 30.49 5.14 17.92
C ASN A 238 29.50 4.68 19.01
N PRO A 239 28.77 5.60 19.65
CA PRO A 239 27.81 5.25 20.69
C PRO A 239 26.69 4.34 20.15
N PRO A 240 25.99 3.54 20.99
CA PRO A 240 25.17 2.43 20.54
C PRO A 240 24.00 2.91 19.65
N PRO A 241 23.71 2.22 18.53
CA PRO A 241 22.68 2.60 17.57
C PRO A 241 21.23 2.30 18.03
N GLU A 242 20.97 2.03 19.31
CA GLU A 242 19.72 1.41 19.75
C GLU A 242 18.52 2.37 19.93
N ASN A 243 18.70 3.69 19.82
CA ASN A 243 17.62 4.67 20.10
C ASN A 243 17.27 5.63 18.96
N ARG A 244 17.81 5.46 17.74
CA ARG A 244 17.47 6.31 16.61
C ARG A 244 16.43 5.65 15.71
N SER A 245 15.35 6.37 15.44
CA SER A 245 14.28 5.93 14.54
C SER A 245 14.84 5.68 13.13
N PRO A 246 14.55 4.57 12.44
CA PRO A 246 15.07 4.31 11.10
C PRO A 246 14.78 5.44 10.10
N PHE A 247 13.62 6.09 10.20
CA PHE A 247 13.34 7.26 9.37
C PHE A 247 14.25 8.44 9.70
N SER A 248 14.56 8.70 10.98
CA SER A 248 15.52 9.76 11.33
C SER A 248 16.93 9.50 10.78
N VAL A 249 17.36 8.23 10.74
CA VAL A 249 18.65 7.85 10.14
C VAL A 249 18.64 8.15 8.65
N GLN A 250 17.57 7.78 7.96
CA GLN A 250 17.38 8.10 6.54
C GLN A 250 17.38 9.61 6.30
N MET A 251 16.66 10.38 7.12
CA MET A 251 16.57 11.84 6.95
C MET A 251 17.93 12.50 7.19
N MET A 252 18.70 12.07 8.20
CA MET A 252 20.06 12.56 8.42
C MET A 252 20.96 12.26 7.21
N ALA A 253 20.91 11.04 6.67
CA ALA A 253 21.68 10.69 5.48
C ALA A 253 21.34 11.59 4.28
N VAL A 254 20.07 11.93 4.06
CA VAL A 254 19.66 12.88 3.01
C VAL A 254 20.20 14.28 3.27
N MET A 255 20.21 14.74 4.53
CA MET A 255 20.72 16.06 4.90
C MET A 255 22.25 16.15 4.76
N ASP A 256 22.99 15.11 5.14
CA ASP A 256 24.44 15.05 5.03
C ASP A 256 24.91 15.12 3.56
N LEU A 257 24.06 14.71 2.61
CA LEU A 257 24.35 14.82 1.16
C LEU A 257 24.21 16.24 0.61
N LEU A 258 23.64 17.17 1.37
CA LEU A 258 23.46 18.57 0.98
C LEU A 258 24.61 19.48 1.42
N GLU A 259 25.53 18.99 2.27
CA GLU A 259 26.75 19.69 2.71
C GLU A 259 27.87 19.64 1.65
#